data_AF-A0A495XIG3-F1
#
_entry.id   AF-A0A495XIG3-F1
#
_cell.length_a   1.000
_cell.length_b   1.000
_cell.length_c   1.000
_cell.angle_alpha   90.00
_cell.angle_beta   90.00
_cell.angle_gamma   90.00
#
_symmetry.space_group_name_H-M   'P 1'
#
loop_
_entity.id
_entity.type
_entity.pdbx_description
1 polymer ?
#
loop_
_entity_poly.entity_id
_entity_poly.type
_entity_poly.pdbx_seq_one_letter_code
_entity_poly.pdbx_strand_id
1 'polypeptide(L)'
;MKRVNTVLAALVVVAGFYFGLSFLIGGADAAAGFGISPWPTDGGSGYYIVKGVRDIAYGLTALILLLMGHRKALGFVILADTVMPLGDCIAVMTHGGTVAYALAVHGSAAVLVALIGVLLLVEQRRK
;
A
#
# COMPACT_ATOMS: atom_id res chain seq x y z
N MET A 1 18.52 7.55 -12.88
CA MET A 1 17.71 7.28 -11.67
C MET A 1 16.32 7.91 -11.69
N LYS A 2 16.15 9.20 -12.07
CA LYS A 2 14.85 9.89 -12.07
C LYS A 2 13.70 9.16 -12.79
N ARG A 3 13.96 8.57 -13.97
CA ARG A 3 12.95 7.76 -14.70
C ARG A 3 12.54 6.52 -13.89
N VAL A 4 13.52 5.76 -13.41
CA VAL A 4 13.29 4.56 -12.57
C VAL A 4 12.48 4.90 -11.32
N ASN A 5 12.89 5.93 -10.57
CA ASN A 5 12.17 6.35 -9.35
C ASN A 5 10.74 6.82 -9.64
N THR A 6 10.50 7.40 -10.82
CA THR A 6 9.14 7.79 -11.24
C THR A 6 8.28 6.57 -11.54
N VAL A 7 8.84 5.57 -12.23
CA VAL A 7 8.14 4.28 -12.46
C VAL A 7 7.83 3.60 -11.13
N LEU A 8 8.80 3.53 -10.22
CA LEU A 8 8.60 2.94 -8.89
C LEU A 8 7.50 3.67 -8.10
N ALA A 9 7.50 5.01 -8.11
CA ALA A 9 6.43 5.79 -7.48
C ALA A 9 5.06 5.55 -8.13
N ALA A 10 5.01 5.45 -9.46
CA ALA A 10 3.78 5.14 -10.18
C ALA A 10 3.26 3.73 -9.83
N LEU A 11 4.14 2.75 -9.58
CA LEU A 11 3.73 1.43 -9.12
C LEU A 11 3.08 1.47 -7.73
N VAL A 12 3.57 2.30 -6.80
CA VAL A 12 2.92 2.50 -5.49
C VAL A 12 1.51 3.09 -5.68
N VAL A 13 1.36 4.07 -6.57
CA VAL A 13 0.06 4.65 -6.91
C VAL A 13 -0.89 3.60 -7.47
N VAL A 14 -0.44 2.82 -8.46
CA VAL A 14 -1.23 1.76 -9.09
C VAL A 14 -1.62 0.69 -8.08
N ALA A 15 -0.72 0.33 -7.16
CA ALA A 15 -1.01 -0.63 -6.09
C ALA A 15 -2.16 -0.15 -5.19
N GLY A 16 -2.17 1.13 -4.78
CA GLY A 16 -3.26 1.69 -3.98
C GLY A 16 -4.61 1.64 -4.68
N PHE A 17 -4.67 1.98 -5.97
CA PHE A 17 -5.90 1.83 -6.74
C PHE A 17 -6.29 0.37 -6.92
N TYR A 18 -5.34 -0.51 -7.23
CA TYR A 18 -5.60 -1.92 -7.45
C TYR A 18 -6.16 -2.61 -6.21
N PHE A 19 -5.51 -2.47 -5.06
CA PHE A 19 -5.98 -3.07 -3.81
C PHE A 19 -7.30 -2.43 -3.37
N GLY A 20 -7.41 -1.11 -3.47
CA GLY A 20 -8.62 -0.40 -3.12
C GLY A 20 -9.84 -0.87 -3.91
N LEU A 21 -9.72 -0.91 -5.24
CA LEU A 21 -10.78 -1.40 -6.13
C LEU A 21 -11.06 -2.89 -5.94
N SER A 22 -10.04 -3.71 -5.67
CA SER A 22 -10.22 -5.14 -5.39
C SER A 22 -11.10 -5.37 -4.18
N PHE A 23 -10.94 -4.59 -3.10
CA PHE A 23 -11.85 -4.66 -1.95
C PHE A 23 -13.25 -4.13 -2.27
N LEU A 24 -13.38 -3.02 -3.01
CA LEU A 24 -14.69 -2.46 -3.34
C LEU A 24 -15.53 -3.33 -4.29
N ILE A 25 -14.88 -4.04 -5.22
CA ILE A 25 -15.55 -4.83 -6.26
C ILE A 25 -15.57 -6.32 -5.90
N GLY A 26 -14.42 -6.86 -5.46
CA GLY A 26 -14.27 -8.29 -5.15
C GLY A 26 -14.66 -8.66 -3.72
N GLY A 27 -14.68 -7.70 -2.79
CA GLY A 27 -15.16 -7.90 -1.41
C GLY A 27 -14.50 -9.09 -0.70
N ALA A 28 -15.27 -10.16 -0.49
CA ALA A 28 -14.84 -11.36 0.21
C ALA A 28 -13.63 -12.06 -0.44
N ASP A 29 -13.52 -12.06 -1.77
CA ASP A 29 -12.39 -12.69 -2.47
C ASP A 29 -11.08 -11.93 -2.23
N ALA A 30 -11.14 -10.60 -2.25
CA ALA A 30 -9.99 -9.75 -1.90
C ALA A 30 -9.59 -9.90 -0.43
N ALA A 31 -10.58 -10.01 0.46
CA ALA A 31 -10.35 -10.23 1.88
C ALA A 31 -9.71 -11.62 2.17
N ALA A 32 -10.11 -12.66 1.44
CA ALA A 32 -9.48 -13.98 1.51
C ALA A 32 -7.98 -13.90 1.17
N GLY A 33 -7.64 -13.13 0.14
CA GLY A 33 -6.26 -12.88 -0.28
C GLY A 33 -5.45 -11.94 0.62
N PHE A 34 -6.05 -11.36 1.67
CA PHE A 34 -5.33 -10.49 2.60
C PHE A 34 -4.56 -11.27 3.67
N GLY A 35 -5.05 -12.46 4.04
CA GLY A 35 -4.38 -13.38 4.98
C GLY A 35 -4.88 -13.35 6.43
N ILE A 36 -5.89 -12.53 6.77
CA ILE A 36 -6.60 -12.61 8.06
C ILE A 36 -7.58 -13.77 8.00
N SER A 37 -7.72 -14.54 9.09
CA SER A 37 -8.68 -15.65 9.18
C SER A 37 -9.32 -15.74 10.58
N PRO A 38 -10.68 -15.82 10.68
CA PRO A 38 -11.64 -15.73 9.58
C PRO A 38 -11.76 -14.29 9.06
N TRP A 39 -12.05 -14.13 7.75
CA TRP A 39 -12.41 -12.84 7.17
C TRP A 39 -13.94 -12.71 7.01
N PRO A 40 -14.49 -11.49 6.98
CA PRO A 40 -15.92 -11.29 6.74
C PRO A 40 -16.32 -11.91 5.40
N THR A 41 -17.43 -12.64 5.36
CA THR A 41 -17.99 -13.27 4.15
C THR A 41 -19.43 -12.88 3.88
N ASP A 42 -20.12 -12.33 4.87
CA ASP A 42 -21.53 -11.92 4.85
C ASP A 42 -21.75 -10.53 4.20
N GLY A 43 -20.83 -10.10 3.34
CA GLY A 43 -20.84 -8.74 2.77
C GLY A 43 -20.29 -7.67 3.71
N GLY A 44 -19.79 -8.05 4.89
CA GLY A 44 -18.97 -7.26 5.81
C GLY A 44 -19.33 -5.78 5.87
N SER A 45 -20.44 -5.44 6.56
CA SER A 45 -21.09 -4.15 6.96
C SER A 45 -20.43 -2.77 6.74
N GLY A 46 -19.47 -2.62 5.82
CA GLY A 46 -18.60 -1.47 5.64
C GLY A 46 -17.10 -1.81 5.68
N TYR A 47 -16.70 -3.03 6.06
CA TYR A 47 -15.28 -3.43 6.15
C TYR A 47 -14.55 -3.29 4.81
N TYR A 48 -15.12 -3.83 3.73
CA TYR A 48 -14.50 -3.72 2.41
C TYR A 48 -14.47 -2.28 1.91
N ILE A 49 -15.51 -1.50 2.22
CA ILE A 49 -15.57 -0.08 1.87
C ILE A 49 -14.44 0.66 2.57
N VAL A 50 -14.31 0.52 3.90
CA VAL A 50 -13.28 1.19 4.70
C VAL A 50 -11.88 0.85 4.20
N LYS A 51 -11.59 -0.44 3.93
CA LYS A 51 -10.28 -0.83 3.37
C LYS A 51 -10.09 -0.23 1.98
N GLY A 52 -11.08 -0.41 1.12
CA GLY A 52 -11.03 0.02 -0.28
C GLY A 52 -10.78 1.51 -0.45
N VAL A 53 -11.55 2.35 0.23
CA VAL A 53 -11.45 3.82 0.12
C VAL A 53 -10.16 4.36 0.74
N ARG A 54 -9.63 3.72 1.79
CA ARG A 54 -8.34 4.10 2.37
C ARG A 54 -7.20 3.85 1.38
N ASP A 55 -7.25 2.72 0.67
CA ASP A 55 -6.22 2.40 -0.30
C ASP A 55 -6.23 3.33 -1.51
N ILE A 56 -7.44 3.67 -1.99
CA ILE A 56 -7.63 4.67 -3.03
C ILE A 56 -7.14 6.05 -2.57
N ALA A 57 -7.42 6.43 -1.33
CA ALA A 57 -7.05 7.76 -0.81
C ALA A 57 -5.53 7.97 -0.75
N TYR A 58 -4.75 7.00 -0.26
CA TYR A 58 -3.29 7.15 -0.28
C TYR A 58 -2.75 7.10 -1.72
N GLY A 59 -3.30 6.24 -2.58
CA GLY A 59 -2.95 6.17 -4.01
C GLY A 59 -3.17 7.51 -4.72
N LEU A 60 -4.31 8.16 -4.48
CA LEU A 60 -4.63 9.50 -4.99
C LEU A 60 -3.66 10.56 -4.45
N THR A 61 -3.35 10.51 -3.15
CA THR A 61 -2.42 11.47 -2.52
C THR A 61 -1.04 11.39 -3.17
N ALA A 62 -0.52 10.18 -3.35
CA ALA A 62 0.75 9.95 -4.04
C ALA A 62 0.68 10.35 -5.52
N LEU A 63 -0.43 10.06 -6.22
CA LEU A 63 -0.63 10.44 -7.62
C LEU A 63 -0.58 11.96 -7.81
N ILE A 64 -1.28 12.71 -6.96
CA ILE A 64 -1.31 14.18 -7.02
C ILE A 64 0.12 14.73 -6.89
N LEU A 65 0.87 14.28 -5.88
CA LEU A 65 2.25 14.73 -5.69
C LEU A 65 3.18 14.33 -6.83
N LEU A 66 2.96 13.16 -7.43
CA LEU A 66 3.69 12.70 -8.60
C LEU A 66 3.43 13.58 -9.82
N LEU A 67 2.17 13.88 -10.12
CA LEU A 67 1.75 14.71 -11.25
C LEU A 67 2.17 16.17 -11.09
N MET A 68 2.10 16.71 -9.87
CA MET A 68 2.58 18.06 -9.55
C MET A 68 4.12 18.16 -9.50
N GLY A 69 4.83 17.03 -9.59
CA GLY A 69 6.29 17.01 -9.55
C GLY A 69 6.89 17.31 -8.18
N HIS A 70 6.11 17.26 -7.10
CA HIS A 70 6.56 17.51 -5.72
C HIS A 70 7.33 16.32 -5.14
N ARG A 71 8.48 15.98 -5.74
CA ARG A 71 9.22 14.72 -5.48
C ARG A 71 9.66 14.52 -4.03
N LYS A 72 10.09 15.59 -3.33
CA LYS A 72 10.51 15.50 -1.92
C LYS A 72 9.31 15.18 -1.03
N ALA A 73 8.17 15.86 -1.23
CA ALA A 73 6.94 15.58 -0.51
C ALA A 73 6.43 14.17 -0.82
N LEU A 74 6.43 13.77 -2.09
CA LEU A 74 6.09 12.41 -2.52
C LEU A 74 6.92 11.35 -1.81
N GLY A 75 8.24 11.55 -1.69
CA GLY A 75 9.11 10.63 -0.96
C GLY A 75 8.72 10.47 0.51
N PHE A 76 8.38 11.57 1.19
CA PHE A 76 7.90 11.50 2.57
C PHE A 76 6.51 10.87 2.70
N VAL A 77 5.59 11.15 1.77
CA VAL A 77 4.26 10.52 1.75
C VAL A 77 4.38 9.02 1.54
N ILE A 78 5.17 8.56 0.56
CA ILE A 78 5.38 7.12 0.34
C ILE A 78 6.06 6.45 1.55
N LEU A 79 6.98 7.14 2.24
CA LEU A 79 7.52 6.63 3.51
C LEU A 79 6.44 6.50 4.58
N ALA A 80 5.54 7.48 4.71
CA ALA A 80 4.42 7.40 5.63
C ALA A 80 3.46 6.25 5.25
N ASP A 81 3.22 6.03 3.95
CA ASP A 81 2.38 4.95 3.44
C ASP A 81 2.90 3.55 3.84
N THR A 82 4.20 3.42 4.17
CA THR A 82 4.78 2.17 4.71
C THR A 82 4.10 1.70 6.00
N VAL A 83 3.47 2.61 6.76
CA VAL A 83 2.69 2.24 7.95
C VAL A 83 1.55 1.29 7.61
N MET A 84 0.94 1.41 6.42
CA MET A 84 -0.17 0.54 5.99
C MET A 84 0.25 -0.93 5.89
N PRO A 85 1.24 -1.34 5.05
CA PRO A 85 1.66 -2.73 4.97
C PRO A 85 2.33 -3.23 6.26
N LEU A 86 2.91 -2.36 7.10
CA LEU A 86 3.35 -2.76 8.45
C LEU A 86 2.16 -3.14 9.34
N GLY A 87 1.11 -2.32 9.33
CA GLY A 87 -0.14 -2.60 10.02
C GLY A 87 -0.81 -3.87 9.51
N ASP A 88 -0.86 -4.05 8.19
CA ASP A 88 -1.41 -5.24 7.54
C ASP A 88 -0.64 -6.51 7.93
N CYS A 89 0.70 -6.42 7.98
CA CYS A 89 1.57 -7.50 8.45
C CYS A 89 1.26 -7.90 9.90
N ILE A 90 1.17 -6.92 10.80
CA ILE A 90 0.80 -7.15 12.20
C ILE A 90 -0.59 -7.76 12.30
N ALA A 91 -1.57 -7.23 11.54
CA ALA A 91 -2.94 -7.71 11.55
C ALA A 91 -3.01 -9.20 11.17
N VAL A 92 -2.33 -9.61 10.10
CA VAL A 92 -2.26 -11.03 9.69
C VAL A 92 -1.61 -11.89 10.77
N MET A 93 -0.48 -11.47 11.36
CA MET A 93 0.19 -12.24 12.42
C MET A 93 -0.66 -12.43 13.67
N THR A 94 -1.53 -11.45 13.97
CA THR A 94 -2.31 -11.41 15.21
C THR A 94 -3.74 -11.93 15.05
N HIS A 95 -4.21 -12.12 13.82
CA HIS A 95 -5.59 -12.52 13.52
C HIS A 95 -5.65 -13.74 12.59
N GLY A 96 -5.09 -14.85 13.06
CA GLY A 96 -5.27 -16.18 12.45
C GLY A 96 -4.47 -16.45 11.17
N GLY A 97 -3.68 -15.49 10.69
CA GLY A 97 -2.73 -15.70 9.60
C GLY A 97 -1.41 -16.31 10.06
N THR A 98 -0.60 -16.79 9.12
CA THR A 98 0.75 -17.30 9.43
C THR A 98 1.78 -16.17 9.38
N VAL A 99 2.79 -16.24 10.26
CA VAL A 99 3.94 -15.31 10.25
C VAL A 99 4.65 -15.31 8.90
N ALA A 100 4.79 -16.49 8.29
CA ALA A 100 5.41 -16.63 6.97
C ALA A 100 4.65 -15.86 5.90
N TYR A 101 3.32 -15.99 5.83
CA TYR A 101 2.49 -15.25 4.89
C TYR A 101 2.51 -13.74 5.16
N ALA A 102 2.40 -13.33 6.43
CA ALA A 102 2.47 -11.93 6.84
C ALA A 102 3.77 -11.26 6.37
N LEU A 103 4.92 -11.89 6.63
CA LEU A 103 6.22 -11.36 6.20
C LEU A 103 6.40 -11.40 4.68
N ALA A 104 5.98 -12.49 4.03
CA ALA A 104 6.15 -12.68 2.60
C ALA A 104 5.33 -11.67 1.78
N VAL A 105 4.10 -11.38 2.18
CA VAL A 105 3.20 -10.48 1.45
C VAL A 105 3.33 -9.05 1.96
N HIS A 106 3.02 -8.81 3.23
CA HIS A 106 2.91 -7.47 3.79
C HIS A 106 4.26 -6.92 4.25
N GLY A 107 5.08 -7.76 4.89
CA GLY A 107 6.44 -7.38 5.28
C GLY A 107 7.31 -6.99 4.08
N SER A 108 7.26 -7.76 3.00
CA SER A 108 7.99 -7.45 1.77
C SER A 108 7.47 -6.18 1.10
N ALA A 109 6.15 -5.96 1.07
CA ALA A 109 5.54 -4.73 0.60
C ALA A 109 6.00 -3.51 1.42
N ALA A 110 6.04 -3.62 2.75
CA ALA A 110 6.54 -2.55 3.62
C ALA A 110 7.99 -2.20 3.30
N VAL A 111 8.86 -3.18 3.14
CA VAL A 111 10.27 -2.95 2.76
C VAL A 111 10.35 -2.26 1.40
N LEU A 112 9.60 -2.74 0.40
CA LEU A 112 9.62 -2.18 -0.95
C LEU A 112 9.14 -0.71 -0.96
N VAL A 113 8.00 -0.42 -0.35
CA VAL A 113 7.43 0.93 -0.27
C VAL A 113 8.39 1.88 0.46
N ALA A 114 8.98 1.44 1.58
CA ALA A 114 9.98 2.22 2.31
C ALA A 114 11.20 2.56 1.44
N LEU A 115 11.74 1.56 0.74
CA LEU A 115 12.87 1.75 -0.17
C LEU A 115 12.54 2.74 -1.29
N ILE A 116 11.35 2.69 -1.89
CA ILE A 116 10.92 3.64 -2.91
C ILE A 116 10.87 5.07 -2.36
N GLY A 117 10.32 5.26 -1.16
CA GLY A 117 10.30 6.54 -0.47
C GLY A 117 11.71 7.09 -0.22
N VAL A 118 12.63 6.27 0.31
CA VAL A 118 14.04 6.63 0.52
C VAL A 118 14.71 7.01 -0.80
N LEU A 119 14.51 6.22 -1.86
CA LEU A 119 15.11 6.47 -3.18
C LEU A 119 14.68 7.83 -3.76
N LEU A 120 13.41 8.22 -3.58
CA LEU A 120 12.92 9.54 -3.99
C LEU A 120 13.59 10.68 -3.20
N LEU A 121 13.80 10.50 -1.89
CA LEU A 121 14.45 11.50 -1.05
C LEU A 121 15.95 11.64 -1.35
N VAL A 122 16.65 10.53 -1.58
CA VAL A 122 18.09 10.53 -1.91
C VAL A 122 18.33 11.09 -3.31
N GLU A 123 17.41 10.86 -4.26
CA GLU A 123 17.48 11.46 -5.60
C GLU A 123 17.55 12.98 -5.56
N GLN A 124 16.83 13.63 -4.62
CA GLN A 124 16.84 15.09 -4.50
C GLN A 124 18.13 15.65 -3.91
N ARG A 125 18.89 14.86 -3.15
CA ARG A 125 20.18 15.30 -2.57
C ARG A 125 21.33 15.29 -3.57
N ARG A 126 21.15 14.64 -4.72
CA ARG A 126 22.17 14.50 -5.78
C ARG A 126 22.02 15.51 -6.90
N LYS A 127 21.10 16.47 -6.76
CA LYS A 127 20.96 17.65 -7.62
C LYS A 127 21.53 18.85 -6.88
#